data_AF-W2FM01-F1
#
_entry.id   AF-W2FM01-F1
#
_cell.length_a   1.000
_cell.length_b   1.000
_cell.length_c   1.000
_cell.angle_alpha   90.00
_cell.angle_beta   90.00
_cell.angle_gamma   90.00
#
_symmetry.space_group_name_H-M   'P 1'
#
loop_
_entity.id
_entity.type
_entity.pdbx_description
1 polymer ?
#
loop_
_entity_poly.entity_id
_entity_poly.type
_entity_poly.pdbx_seq_one_letter_code
_entity_poly.pdbx_strand_id
1 'polypeptide(L)'
;MVWTVLQTRGTDVLCAELPHEWLGASRWKFASGFTTNNGSMGLKEFIQANRGDELTIFPSYRVFCSCVQRSVRNWKRPTLKLLEHYYIQTRSTSHHLISMVLAGSKSTRVERFFTTTTDRVLGKLKEAALRELELLLQHEARPYTQDPRLYEELDRLRQRALHARLEAALPRGDKYGMVSLADVSKALEGVSMGPFAMPSDDREALEMEAALRAYLEVASHRFVDVVPMKLNGLLLDTFLREMESELLGAATDEKVAELLREDADKTARRLQLLNQVSTFEKGMMIIDMSEF
;
A
#
# COMPACT_ATOMS: atom_id res chain seq x y z
N MET A 1 -2.43 6.36 37.58
CA MET A 1 -2.38 5.08 36.82
C MET A 1 -2.47 5.45 35.35
N VAL A 2 -1.61 4.90 34.49
CA VAL A 2 -1.63 5.16 33.03
C VAL A 2 -2.29 3.96 32.38
N TRP A 3 -3.24 4.23 31.47
CA TRP A 3 -4.05 3.21 30.82
C TRP A 3 -3.87 3.27 29.31
N THR A 4 -3.90 2.11 28.66
CA THR A 4 -3.72 2.01 27.22
C THR A 4 -5.04 2.27 26.52
N VAL A 5 -5.12 3.32 25.72
CA VAL A 5 -6.33 3.65 24.95
C VAL A 5 -6.43 2.72 23.74
N LEU A 6 -7.53 1.96 23.66
CA LEU A 6 -7.84 1.08 22.54
C LEU A 6 -8.64 1.81 21.45
N GLN A 7 -9.59 2.63 21.86
CA GLN A 7 -10.45 3.38 20.96
C GLN A 7 -10.78 4.76 21.52
N THR A 8 -11.00 5.72 20.62
CA THR A 8 -11.44 7.08 20.94
C THR A 8 -12.74 7.39 20.23
N ARG A 9 -13.66 8.07 20.92
CA ARG A 9 -14.93 8.59 20.41
C ARG A 9 -15.04 10.07 20.78
N GLY A 10 -14.38 10.92 19.99
CA GLY A 10 -14.29 12.34 20.32
C GLY A 10 -13.45 12.57 21.58
N THR A 11 -14.08 13.13 22.61
CA THR A 11 -13.46 13.37 23.92
C THR A 11 -13.53 12.18 24.86
N ASP A 12 -14.12 11.06 24.43
CA ASP A 12 -14.31 9.89 25.30
C ASP A 12 -13.34 8.78 24.87
N VAL A 13 -12.74 8.11 25.86
CA VAL A 13 -11.70 7.10 25.63
C VAL A 13 -12.10 5.75 26.21
N LEU A 14 -11.81 4.69 25.47
CA LEU A 14 -11.95 3.31 25.93
C LEU A 14 -10.57 2.74 26.20
N CYS A 15 -10.36 2.25 27.42
CA CYS A 15 -9.07 1.73 27.88
C CYS A 15 -9.04 0.20 27.89
N ALA A 16 -7.86 -0.39 27.70
CA ALA A 16 -7.67 -1.85 27.76
C ALA A 16 -7.96 -2.42 29.15
N GLU A 17 -7.73 -1.61 30.19
CA GLU A 17 -7.92 -1.93 31.60
C GLU A 17 -9.41 -1.85 32.02
N LEU A 18 -10.22 -1.12 31.26
CA LEU A 18 -11.68 -1.00 31.44
C LEU A 18 -12.39 -1.19 30.08
N PRO A 19 -12.39 -2.42 29.54
CA PRO A 19 -12.83 -2.69 28.17
C PRO A 19 -14.34 -2.49 27.94
N HIS A 20 -15.12 -2.28 28.99
CA HIS A 20 -16.58 -2.12 28.94
C HIS A 20 -17.06 -0.72 29.33
N GLU A 21 -16.17 0.20 29.70
CA GLU A 21 -16.53 1.53 30.19
C GLU A 21 -15.85 2.64 29.39
N TRP A 22 -16.65 3.54 28.82
CA TRP A 22 -16.14 4.75 28.17
C TRP A 22 -15.89 5.83 29.21
N LEU A 23 -14.66 6.35 29.25
CA LEU A 23 -14.27 7.44 30.13
C LEU A 23 -14.54 8.77 29.42
N GLY A 24 -15.48 9.54 29.97
CA GLY A 24 -15.80 10.87 29.46
C GLY A 24 -14.71 11.91 29.75
N ALA A 25 -14.69 13.00 28.97
CA ALA A 25 -13.72 14.10 28.99
C ALA A 25 -13.24 14.59 30.39
N SER A 26 -14.11 14.59 31.40
CA SER A 26 -13.80 15.04 32.76
C SER A 26 -13.09 13.99 33.63
N ARG A 27 -13.06 12.74 33.18
CA ARG A 27 -12.58 11.57 33.95
C ARG A 27 -11.21 11.09 33.51
N TRP A 28 -10.67 11.64 32.43
CA TRP A 28 -9.35 11.30 31.94
C TRP A 28 -8.60 12.56 31.52
N LYS A 29 -7.29 12.42 31.38
CA LYS A 29 -6.40 13.40 30.80
C LYS A 29 -5.30 12.65 30.07
N PHE A 30 -4.70 13.28 29.06
CA PHE A 30 -3.49 12.71 28.48
C PHE A 30 -2.44 12.54 29.59
N ALA A 31 -1.85 11.34 29.65
CA ALA A 31 -0.73 11.10 30.54
C ALA A 31 0.36 12.14 30.24
N SER A 32 0.99 12.67 31.29
CA SER A 32 2.08 13.64 31.18
C SER A 32 3.36 13.02 31.68
N GLY A 33 4.41 13.03 30.86
CA GLY A 33 5.74 12.55 31.25
C GLY A 33 5.91 11.03 31.18
N PHE A 34 5.03 10.34 30.43
CA PHE A 34 5.15 8.90 30.18
C PHE A 34 5.60 8.65 28.73
N THR A 35 6.79 8.09 28.57
CA THR A 35 7.19 7.46 27.31
C THR A 35 6.41 6.16 27.18
N THR A 36 5.67 5.98 26.07
CA THR A 36 5.13 4.66 25.72
C THR A 36 6.27 3.62 25.67
N ASN A 37 5.96 2.33 25.81
CA ASN A 37 6.97 1.24 25.80
C ASN A 37 7.89 1.23 24.55
N ASN A 38 7.58 2.03 23.52
CA ASN A 38 8.37 2.23 22.31
C ASN A 38 9.21 3.53 22.32
N GLY A 39 9.38 4.19 23.48
CA GLY A 39 10.12 5.46 23.60
C GLY A 39 9.44 6.67 22.94
N SER A 40 8.18 6.53 22.50
CA SER A 40 7.43 7.65 21.91
C SER A 40 6.73 8.46 22.98
N MET A 41 6.99 9.76 22.99
CA MET A 41 6.22 10.79 23.69
C MET A 41 4.77 10.78 23.19
N GLY A 42 3.80 10.99 24.08
CA GLY A 42 2.39 11.12 23.72
C GLY A 42 2.14 12.35 22.85
N LEU A 43 1.04 12.37 22.08
CA LEU A 43 0.74 13.46 21.13
C LEU A 43 0.69 14.83 21.83
N LYS A 44 0.12 14.88 23.04
CA LYS A 44 0.07 16.10 23.85
C LYS A 44 1.45 16.62 24.20
N GLU A 45 2.32 15.78 24.77
CA GLU A 45 3.66 16.24 25.14
C GLU A 45 4.50 16.55 23.91
N PHE A 46 4.26 15.85 22.80
CA PHE A 46 4.90 16.15 21.52
C PHE A 46 4.48 17.53 20.97
N ILE A 47 3.19 17.88 21.05
CA ILE A 47 2.69 19.22 20.70
C ILE A 47 3.37 20.26 21.61
N GLN A 48 3.30 20.09 22.92
CA GLN A 48 3.88 21.03 23.89
C GLN A 48 5.38 21.27 23.66
N ALA A 49 6.14 20.21 23.32
CA ALA A 49 7.57 20.32 23.08
C ALA A 49 7.93 20.94 21.72
N ASN A 50 7.04 20.92 20.72
CA ASN A 50 7.37 21.27 19.32
C ASN A 50 6.55 22.42 18.73
N ARG A 51 5.57 22.97 19.47
CA ARG A 51 4.67 24.04 19.01
C ARG A 51 5.40 25.34 18.63
N GLY A 52 6.42 25.73 19.40
CA GLY A 52 7.03 27.07 19.28
C GLY A 52 6.05 28.19 19.69
N ASP A 53 6.19 29.37 19.07
CA ASP A 53 5.46 30.60 19.42
C ASP A 53 4.09 30.76 18.70
N GLU A 54 3.51 29.66 18.21
CA GLU A 54 2.23 29.67 17.51
C GLU A 54 1.05 29.86 18.48
N LEU A 55 0.02 30.61 18.06
CA LEU A 55 -1.16 30.90 18.90
C LEU A 55 -1.88 29.62 19.36
N THR A 56 -2.32 29.61 20.62
CA THR A 56 -2.91 28.42 21.27
C THR A 56 -4.19 27.89 20.62
N ILE A 57 -4.91 28.77 19.93
CA ILE A 57 -6.19 28.50 19.28
C ILE A 57 -6.07 27.80 17.93
N PHE A 58 -4.88 27.80 17.31
CA PHE A 58 -4.65 27.11 16.05
C PHE A 58 -3.79 25.87 16.29
N PRO A 59 -4.22 24.68 15.80
CA PRO A 59 -3.37 23.50 15.83
C PRO A 59 -2.07 23.78 15.06
N SER A 60 -0.93 23.42 15.67
CA SER A 60 0.35 23.76 15.07
C SER A 60 0.59 23.06 13.73
N TYR A 61 0.75 23.82 12.65
CA TYR A 61 1.00 23.26 11.32
C TYR A 61 2.35 22.54 11.26
N ARG A 62 3.36 23.02 11.98
CA ARG A 62 4.68 22.38 12.06
C ARG A 62 4.60 21.00 12.72
N VAL A 63 3.87 20.91 13.83
CA VAL A 63 3.64 19.64 14.52
C VAL A 63 2.85 18.70 13.61
N PHE A 64 1.80 19.20 12.96
CA PHE A 64 1.00 18.45 11.99
C PHE A 64 1.88 17.83 10.89
N CYS A 65 2.73 18.63 10.24
CA CYS A 65 3.68 18.16 9.23
C CYS A 65 4.59 17.05 9.77
N SER A 66 5.10 17.22 10.98
CA SER A 66 6.01 16.26 11.60
C SER A 66 5.30 14.92 11.89
N CYS A 67 4.05 14.97 12.34
CA CYS A 67 3.21 13.80 12.56
C CYS A 67 2.90 13.08 11.24
N VAL A 68 2.52 13.80 10.18
CA VAL A 68 2.27 13.20 8.86
C VAL A 68 3.53 12.53 8.33
N GLN A 69 4.69 13.20 8.37
CA GLN A 69 5.97 12.61 7.95
C GLN A 69 6.26 11.30 8.69
N ARG A 70 6.02 11.26 10.00
CA ARG A 70 6.22 10.04 10.79
C ARG A 70 5.27 8.93 10.36
N SER A 71 4.02 9.24 10.05
CA SER A 71 3.04 8.26 9.55
C SER A 71 3.42 7.73 8.17
N VAL A 72 3.80 8.60 7.23
CA VAL A 72 4.18 8.23 5.85
C VAL A 72 5.44 7.36 5.82
N ARG A 73 6.38 7.52 6.77
CA ARG A 73 7.53 6.61 6.90
C ARG A 73 7.12 5.14 7.05
N ASN A 74 5.98 4.87 7.70
CA ASN A 74 5.47 3.51 7.86
C ASN A 74 4.94 2.92 6.54
N TRP A 75 4.65 3.74 5.53
CA TRP A 75 4.17 3.30 4.21
C TRP A 75 5.31 2.78 3.31
N LYS A 76 6.56 3.12 3.62
CA LYS A 76 7.72 2.69 2.83
C LYS A 76 7.83 1.16 2.74
N ARG A 77 7.76 0.48 3.89
CA ARG A 77 7.88 -0.99 3.95
C ARG A 77 6.83 -1.73 3.10
N PRO A 78 5.51 -1.47 3.24
CA PRO A 78 4.52 -2.15 2.41
C PRO A 78 4.66 -1.79 0.92
N THR A 79 5.03 -0.56 0.59
CA THR A 79 5.29 -0.14 -0.80
C THR A 79 6.43 -0.94 -1.44
N LEU A 80 7.55 -1.10 -0.74
CA LEU A 80 8.68 -1.90 -1.23
C LEU A 80 8.32 -3.38 -1.35
N LYS A 81 7.50 -3.91 -0.45
CA LYS A 81 7.00 -5.28 -0.55
C LYS A 81 6.13 -5.48 -1.80
N LEU A 82 5.29 -4.51 -2.14
CA LEU A 82 4.49 -4.55 -3.36
C LEU A 82 5.37 -4.54 -4.61
N LEU A 83 6.37 -3.65 -4.69
CA LEU A 83 7.36 -3.63 -5.77
C LEU A 83 8.05 -5.00 -5.92
N GLU A 84 8.45 -5.61 -4.80
CA GLU A 84 9.09 -6.94 -4.82
C GLU A 84 8.16 -8.00 -5.39
N HIS A 85 6.87 -7.99 -5.02
CA HIS A 85 5.89 -8.92 -5.58
C HIS A 85 5.73 -8.74 -7.09
N TYR A 86 5.63 -7.51 -7.58
CA TYR A 86 5.59 -7.22 -9.03
C TYR A 86 6.83 -7.78 -9.74
N TYR A 87 8.01 -7.55 -9.18
CA TYR A 87 9.28 -8.06 -9.71
C TYR A 87 9.29 -9.59 -9.78
N ILE A 88 9.03 -10.27 -8.66
CA ILE A 88 9.07 -11.74 -8.57
C ILE A 88 8.04 -12.35 -9.52
N GLN A 89 6.81 -11.84 -9.53
CA GLN A 89 5.73 -12.40 -10.33
C GLN A 89 5.98 -12.22 -11.83
N THR A 90 6.43 -11.03 -12.24
CA THR A 90 6.75 -10.75 -13.66
C THR A 90 7.90 -11.63 -14.12
N ARG A 91 8.94 -11.77 -13.29
CA ARG A 91 10.09 -12.63 -13.59
C ARG A 91 9.69 -14.09 -13.73
N SER A 92 8.97 -14.63 -12.73
CA SER A 92 8.54 -16.03 -12.71
C SER A 92 7.62 -16.36 -13.88
N THR A 93 6.66 -15.48 -14.18
CA THR A 93 5.74 -15.65 -15.32
C THR A 93 6.50 -15.62 -16.64
N SER A 94 7.45 -14.70 -16.81
CA SER A 94 8.27 -14.59 -18.01
C SER A 94 9.15 -15.82 -18.21
N HIS A 95 9.84 -16.28 -17.16
CA HIS A 95 10.65 -17.50 -17.21
C HIS A 95 9.80 -18.73 -17.54
N HIS A 96 8.63 -18.84 -16.92
CA HIS A 96 7.69 -19.94 -17.20
C HIS A 96 7.23 -19.93 -18.66
N LEU A 97 6.87 -18.76 -19.20
CA LEU A 97 6.49 -18.60 -20.61
C LEU A 97 7.64 -19.01 -21.53
N ILE A 98 8.87 -18.58 -21.25
CA ILE A 98 10.07 -18.92 -22.03
C ILE A 98 10.26 -20.45 -22.05
N SER A 99 10.25 -21.09 -20.88
CA SER A 99 10.44 -22.54 -20.79
C SER A 99 9.31 -23.32 -21.47
N MET A 100 8.05 -22.88 -21.37
CA MET A 100 6.92 -23.52 -22.06
C MET A 100 7.03 -23.42 -23.58
N VAL A 101 7.30 -22.21 -24.11
CA VAL A 101 7.41 -21.99 -25.56
C VAL A 101 8.60 -22.76 -26.16
N LEU A 102 9.70 -22.86 -25.41
CA LEU A 102 10.93 -23.50 -25.89
C LEU A 102 11.05 -24.99 -25.54
N ALA A 103 10.11 -25.58 -24.79
CA ALA A 103 10.16 -26.97 -24.34
C ALA A 103 10.39 -27.97 -25.50
N GLY A 104 9.76 -27.74 -26.65
CA GLY A 104 9.95 -28.59 -27.85
C GLY A 104 11.24 -28.31 -28.62
N SER A 105 11.80 -27.11 -28.48
CA SER A 105 12.99 -26.68 -29.24
C SER A 105 14.30 -27.26 -28.72
N LYS A 106 14.36 -27.69 -27.45
CA LYS A 106 15.57 -28.01 -26.65
C LYS A 106 16.76 -27.05 -26.89
N SER A 107 16.51 -25.77 -27.22
CA SER A 107 17.58 -24.81 -27.53
C SER A 107 17.99 -24.06 -26.27
N THR A 108 19.01 -24.58 -25.57
CA THR A 108 19.50 -24.02 -24.30
C THR A 108 20.08 -22.61 -24.46
N ARG A 109 20.61 -22.27 -25.64
CA ARG A 109 21.15 -20.93 -25.93
C ARG A 109 20.05 -19.89 -26.04
N VAL A 110 18.98 -20.21 -26.76
CA VAL A 110 17.82 -19.34 -26.92
C VAL A 110 17.16 -19.13 -25.56
N GLU A 111 16.90 -20.20 -24.81
CA GLU A 111 16.32 -20.09 -23.45
C GLU A 111 17.18 -19.21 -22.51
N ARG A 112 18.50 -19.42 -22.52
CA ARG A 112 19.42 -18.59 -21.72
C ARG A 112 19.43 -17.13 -22.17
N PHE A 113 19.37 -16.87 -23.47
CA PHE A 113 19.30 -15.52 -24.01
C PHE A 113 18.03 -14.80 -23.53
N PHE A 114 16.86 -15.42 -23.69
CA PHE A 114 15.59 -14.83 -23.25
C PHE A 114 15.53 -14.59 -21.73
N THR A 115 16.00 -15.55 -20.93
CA THR A 115 16.01 -15.42 -19.46
C THR A 115 16.99 -14.36 -18.97
N THR A 116 18.19 -14.28 -19.58
CA THR A 116 19.19 -13.24 -19.25
C THR A 116 18.69 -11.85 -19.63
N THR A 117 18.08 -11.70 -20.81
CA THR A 117 17.48 -10.43 -21.26
C THR A 117 16.34 -10.01 -20.34
N THR A 118 15.47 -10.95 -19.95
CA THR A 118 14.39 -10.73 -18.98
C THR A 118 14.93 -10.18 -17.67
N ASP A 119 15.90 -10.86 -17.07
CA ASP A 119 16.47 -10.47 -15.77
C ASP A 119 17.15 -9.10 -15.85
N ARG A 120 17.83 -8.81 -16.97
CA ARG A 120 18.49 -7.52 -17.21
C ARG A 120 17.48 -6.37 -17.36
N VAL A 121 16.45 -6.53 -18.19
CA VAL A 121 15.44 -5.49 -18.42
C VAL A 121 14.67 -5.24 -17.13
N LEU A 122 14.18 -6.30 -16.49
CA LEU A 122 13.38 -6.19 -15.27
C LEU A 122 14.19 -5.63 -14.09
N GLY A 123 15.49 -5.93 -14.00
CA GLY A 123 16.39 -5.33 -13.02
C GLY A 123 16.48 -3.80 -13.15
N LYS A 124 16.68 -3.30 -14.38
CA LYS A 124 16.70 -1.85 -14.65
C LYS A 124 15.36 -1.19 -14.28
N LEU A 125 14.25 -1.82 -14.63
CA LEU A 125 12.91 -1.28 -14.35
C LEU A 125 12.59 -1.28 -12.86
N LYS A 126 13.03 -2.30 -12.10
CA LYS A 126 12.91 -2.34 -10.64
C LYS A 126 13.61 -1.16 -9.98
N GLU A 127 14.82 -0.84 -10.41
CA GLU A 127 15.57 0.32 -9.88
C GLU A 127 14.90 1.65 -10.24
N ALA A 128 14.36 1.78 -11.45
CA ALA A 128 13.60 2.97 -11.86
C ALA A 128 12.32 3.13 -11.04
N ALA A 129 11.55 2.06 -10.87
CA ALA A 129 10.35 2.04 -10.04
C ALA A 129 10.68 2.37 -8.57
N LEU A 130 11.78 1.86 -8.02
CA LEU A 130 12.21 2.19 -6.66
C LEU A 130 12.44 3.70 -6.48
N ARG A 131 13.10 4.36 -7.44
CA ARG A 131 13.33 5.81 -7.39
C ARG A 131 12.03 6.59 -7.47
N GLU A 132 11.09 6.19 -8.34
CA GLU A 132 9.78 6.83 -8.43
C GLU A 132 8.98 6.66 -7.13
N LEU A 133 8.97 5.47 -6.53
CA LEU A 133 8.27 5.22 -5.27
C LEU A 133 8.83 6.05 -4.11
N GLU A 134 10.14 6.22 -4.03
CA GLU A 134 10.75 7.10 -3.04
C GLU A 134 10.33 8.56 -3.24
N LEU A 135 10.23 8.99 -4.50
CA LEU A 135 9.76 10.33 -4.86
C LEU A 135 8.29 10.53 -4.48
N LEU A 136 7.42 9.54 -4.69
CA LEU A 136 6.03 9.58 -4.24
C LEU A 136 5.91 9.66 -2.71
N LEU A 137 6.70 8.88 -1.99
CA LEU A 137 6.75 8.93 -0.52
C LEU A 137 7.21 10.30 -0.01
N GLN A 138 8.19 10.91 -0.67
CA GLN A 138 8.65 12.26 -0.33
C GLN A 138 7.57 13.32 -0.55
N HIS A 139 6.79 13.19 -1.63
CA HIS A 139 5.66 14.09 -1.89
C HIS A 139 4.57 13.93 -0.83
N GLU A 140 4.20 12.70 -0.47
CA GLU A 140 3.17 12.45 0.56
C GLU A 140 3.63 12.87 1.97
N ALA A 141 4.94 12.86 2.23
CA ALA A 141 5.50 13.35 3.48
C ALA A 141 5.34 14.88 3.65
N ARG A 142 5.01 15.63 2.60
CA ARG A 142 4.69 17.05 2.66
C ARG A 142 3.17 17.24 2.60
N PRO A 143 2.49 17.62 3.70
CA PRO A 143 1.05 17.69 3.70
C PRO A 143 0.52 18.82 2.81
N TYR A 144 -0.23 18.44 1.79
CA TYR A 144 -0.92 19.37 0.90
C TYR A 144 -2.10 18.66 0.25
N THR A 145 -3.27 19.29 0.29
CA THR A 145 -4.46 18.81 -0.43
C THR A 145 -5.43 19.97 -0.65
N GLN A 146 -6.10 19.96 -1.80
CA GLN A 146 -7.26 20.80 -2.11
C GLN A 146 -8.53 19.95 -2.28
N ASP A 147 -8.45 18.69 -1.87
CA ASP A 147 -9.55 17.76 -1.98
C ASP A 147 -10.66 18.12 -0.98
N PRO A 148 -11.91 18.38 -1.45
CA PRO A 148 -13.02 18.75 -0.57
C PRO A 148 -13.33 17.65 0.46
N ARG A 149 -13.01 16.39 0.17
CA ARG A 149 -13.21 15.25 1.07
C ARG A 149 -12.50 15.40 2.41
N LEU A 150 -11.43 16.22 2.48
CA LEU A 150 -10.75 16.49 3.76
C LEU A 150 -11.71 17.12 4.78
N TYR A 151 -12.47 18.14 4.34
CA TYR A 151 -13.42 18.82 5.23
C TYR A 151 -14.60 17.91 5.57
N GLU A 152 -15.11 17.17 4.60
CA GLU A 152 -16.17 16.19 4.81
C GLU A 152 -15.76 15.14 5.86
N GLU A 153 -14.54 14.61 5.77
CA GLU A 153 -14.04 13.63 6.73
C GLU A 153 -13.78 14.22 8.12
N LEU A 154 -13.25 15.44 8.19
CA LEU A 154 -13.06 16.14 9.45
C LEU A 154 -14.41 16.39 10.15
N ASP A 155 -15.40 16.87 9.40
CA ASP A 155 -16.74 17.14 9.93
C ASP A 155 -17.44 15.84 10.32
N ARG A 156 -17.27 14.76 9.54
CA ARG A 156 -17.77 13.43 9.90
C ARG A 156 -17.18 12.93 11.21
N LEU A 157 -15.87 13.10 11.43
CA LEU A 157 -15.22 12.72 12.69
C LEU A 157 -15.76 13.54 13.87
N ARG A 158 -15.93 14.86 13.70
CA ARG A 158 -16.49 15.76 14.72
C ARG A 158 -17.95 15.44 15.04
N GLN A 159 -18.77 15.19 14.02
CA GLN A 159 -20.18 14.82 14.19
C GLN A 159 -20.32 13.47 14.87
N ARG A 160 -19.51 12.47 14.48
CA ARG A 160 -19.52 11.14 15.11
C ARG A 160 -19.11 11.21 16.58
N ALA A 161 -18.09 12.02 16.88
CA ALA A 161 -17.69 12.32 18.24
C ALA A 161 -18.81 12.96 19.06
N LEU A 162 -19.49 13.98 18.51
CA LEU A 162 -20.62 14.63 19.17
C LEU A 162 -21.79 13.66 19.40
N HIS A 163 -22.16 12.90 18.37
CA HIS A 163 -23.26 11.94 18.45
C HIS A 163 -22.97 10.86 19.50
N ALA A 164 -21.76 10.32 19.55
CA ALA A 164 -21.38 9.36 20.58
C ALA A 164 -21.50 9.92 22.00
N ARG A 165 -21.15 11.20 22.20
CA ARG A 165 -21.28 11.88 23.50
C ARG A 165 -22.74 12.12 23.87
N LEU A 166 -23.58 12.48 22.91
CA LEU A 166 -25.03 12.59 23.12
C LEU A 166 -25.62 11.25 23.52
N GLU A 167 -25.35 10.19 22.77
CA GLU A 167 -25.82 8.83 23.09
C GLU A 167 -25.37 8.35 24.48
N ALA A 168 -24.14 8.68 24.90
CA ALA A 168 -23.63 8.32 26.21
C ALA A 168 -24.24 9.14 27.36
N ALA A 169 -24.58 10.40 27.11
CA ALA A 169 -25.10 11.31 28.12
C ALA A 169 -26.63 11.23 28.27
N LEU A 170 -27.36 10.86 27.20
CA LEU A 170 -28.81 10.84 27.22
C LEU A 170 -29.34 9.80 28.23
N PRO A 171 -30.31 10.17 29.09
CA PRO A 171 -30.84 9.25 30.07
C PRO A 171 -31.57 8.10 29.36
N ARG A 172 -31.43 6.88 29.89
CA ARG A 172 -32.27 5.77 29.44
C ARG A 172 -33.70 6.01 29.88
N GLY A 173 -34.66 5.76 29.00
CA GLY A 173 -36.08 5.85 29.32
C GLY A 173 -36.45 4.95 30.50
N ASP A 174 -37.48 5.36 31.23
CA ASP A 174 -38.07 4.52 32.27
C ASP A 174 -38.71 3.25 31.67
N LYS A 175 -39.37 2.44 32.51
CA LYS A 175 -40.08 1.22 32.10
C LYS A 175 -41.15 1.44 31.00
N TYR A 176 -41.56 2.67 30.74
CA TYR A 176 -42.50 3.07 29.69
C TYR A 176 -41.82 3.83 28.53
N GLY A 177 -40.49 3.96 28.56
CA GLY A 177 -39.72 4.71 27.55
C GLY A 177 -39.77 6.23 27.72
N MET A 178 -40.28 6.74 28.85
CA MET A 178 -40.41 8.17 29.11
C MET A 178 -39.12 8.70 29.75
N VAL A 179 -38.72 9.90 29.34
CA VAL A 179 -37.53 10.60 29.84
C VAL A 179 -37.93 11.97 30.39
N SER A 180 -37.42 12.33 31.57
CA SER A 180 -37.63 13.67 32.14
C SER A 180 -36.90 14.72 31.30
N LEU A 181 -37.62 15.77 30.90
CA LEU A 181 -37.02 16.90 30.17
C LEU A 181 -35.90 17.58 30.97
N ALA A 182 -36.03 17.63 32.30
CA ALA A 182 -34.99 18.20 33.16
C ALA A 182 -33.68 17.39 33.11
N ASP A 183 -33.79 16.05 33.06
CA ASP A 183 -32.62 15.17 32.97
C ASP A 183 -31.97 15.24 31.58
N VAL A 184 -32.77 15.37 30.52
CA VAL A 184 -32.28 15.62 29.16
C VAL A 184 -31.57 16.98 29.06
N SER A 185 -32.17 18.05 29.59
CA SER A 185 -31.54 19.38 29.60
C SER A 185 -30.21 19.36 30.35
N LYS A 186 -30.14 18.71 31.51
CA LYS A 186 -28.90 18.57 32.28
C LYS A 186 -27.84 17.74 31.55
N ALA A 187 -28.24 16.66 30.88
CA ALA A 187 -27.34 15.87 30.05
C ALA A 187 -26.78 16.69 28.87
N LEU A 188 -27.63 17.46 28.20
CA LEU A 188 -27.25 18.31 27.07
C LEU A 188 -26.32 19.46 27.51
N GLU A 189 -26.57 20.08 28.66
CA GLU A 189 -25.65 21.04 29.28
C GLU A 189 -24.28 20.42 29.54
N GLY A 190 -24.23 19.19 30.06
CA GLY A 190 -22.98 18.45 30.25
C GLY A 190 -22.22 18.19 28.95
N VAL A 191 -22.92 17.85 27.86
CA VAL A 191 -22.32 17.67 26.53
C VAL A 191 -21.86 19.01 25.93
N SER A 192 -22.61 20.08 26.13
CA SER A 192 -22.25 21.42 25.66
C SER A 192 -21.03 21.98 26.40
N MET A 193 -20.98 21.82 27.73
CA MET A 193 -19.91 22.36 28.58
C MET A 193 -18.68 21.46 28.65
N GLY A 194 -18.80 20.16 28.34
CA GLY A 194 -17.70 19.19 28.40
C GLY A 194 -16.43 19.58 27.65
N PRO A 195 -16.48 20.05 26.38
CA PRO A 195 -15.29 20.49 25.65
C PRO A 195 -14.67 21.74 26.27
N PHE A 196 -15.50 22.62 26.85
CA PHE A 196 -15.08 23.84 27.55
C PHE A 196 -14.43 23.55 28.91
N ALA A 197 -14.80 22.44 29.55
CA ALA A 197 -14.24 21.99 30.83
C ALA A 197 -12.85 21.34 30.70
N MET A 198 -12.43 20.93 29.49
CA MET A 198 -11.10 20.37 29.27
C MET A 198 -10.00 21.44 29.24
N PRO A 199 -8.80 21.12 29.75
CA PRO A 199 -7.62 21.97 29.58
C PRO A 199 -7.35 22.28 28.10
N SER A 200 -6.84 23.49 27.82
CA SER A 200 -6.56 23.95 26.46
C SER A 200 -5.68 22.95 25.68
N ASP A 201 -4.68 22.38 26.34
CA ASP A 201 -3.73 21.45 25.73
C ASP A 201 -4.36 20.11 25.33
N ASP A 202 -5.32 19.62 26.13
CA ASP A 202 -6.04 18.37 25.81
C ASP A 202 -7.00 18.59 24.64
N ARG A 203 -7.61 19.79 24.55
CA ARG A 203 -8.46 20.16 23.42
C ARG A 203 -7.66 20.26 22.13
N GLU A 204 -6.50 20.90 22.16
CA GLU A 204 -5.62 21.00 20.99
C GLU A 204 -5.16 19.62 20.51
N ALA A 205 -4.77 18.73 21.43
CA ALA A 205 -4.35 17.38 21.07
C ALA A 205 -5.45 16.60 20.35
N LEU A 206 -6.70 16.75 20.76
CA LEU A 206 -7.85 16.11 20.09
C LEU A 206 -8.16 16.71 18.72
N GLU A 207 -8.10 18.04 18.58
CA GLU A 207 -8.29 18.70 17.27
C GLU A 207 -7.16 18.31 16.30
N MET A 208 -5.92 18.25 16.79
CA MET A 208 -4.77 17.78 16.03
C MET A 208 -4.94 16.31 15.60
N GLU A 209 -5.38 15.44 16.50
CA GLU A 209 -5.65 14.04 16.20
C GLU A 209 -6.74 13.88 15.12
N ALA A 210 -7.86 14.60 15.25
CA ALA A 210 -8.95 14.57 14.29
C ALA A 210 -8.50 15.05 12.90
N ALA A 211 -7.76 16.17 12.84
CA ALA A 211 -7.20 16.70 11.60
C ALA A 211 -6.21 15.71 10.96
N LEU A 212 -5.33 15.10 11.75
CA LEU A 212 -4.36 14.11 11.26
C LEU A 212 -5.06 12.87 10.69
N ARG A 213 -6.10 12.36 11.37
CA ARG A 213 -6.89 11.21 10.90
C ARG A 213 -7.59 11.53 9.58
N ALA A 214 -8.28 12.67 9.50
CA ALA A 214 -8.97 13.08 8.27
C ALA A 214 -7.99 13.23 7.09
N TYR A 215 -6.84 13.86 7.31
CA TYR A 215 -5.83 14.02 6.27
C TYR A 215 -5.22 12.68 5.83
N LEU A 216 -4.83 11.83 6.78
CA LEU A 216 -4.21 10.54 6.48
C LEU A 216 -5.18 9.59 5.79
N GLU A 217 -6.48 9.68 6.05
CA GLU A 217 -7.51 8.92 5.31
C GLU A 217 -7.46 9.28 3.82
N VAL A 218 -7.60 10.57 3.49
CA VAL A 218 -7.59 11.06 2.10
C VAL A 218 -6.25 10.77 1.41
N ALA A 219 -5.14 11.02 2.11
CA ALA A 219 -3.80 10.75 1.58
C ALA A 219 -3.57 9.25 1.34
N SER A 220 -4.05 8.39 2.24
CA SER A 220 -3.90 6.94 2.09
C SER A 220 -4.67 6.41 0.87
N HIS A 221 -5.90 6.88 0.64
CA HIS A 221 -6.69 6.51 -0.53
C HIS A 221 -5.96 6.87 -1.82
N ARG A 222 -5.50 8.13 -1.93
CA ARG A 222 -4.72 8.60 -3.08
C ARG A 222 -3.46 7.75 -3.28
N PHE A 223 -2.73 7.45 -2.20
CA PHE A 223 -1.49 6.69 -2.29
C PHE A 223 -1.72 5.24 -2.71
N VAL A 224 -2.76 4.59 -2.18
CA VAL A 224 -3.15 3.21 -2.53
C VAL A 224 -3.58 3.09 -3.99
N ASP A 225 -4.15 4.14 -4.58
CA ASP A 225 -4.50 4.16 -6.01
C ASP A 225 -3.29 4.46 -6.91
N VAL A 226 -2.48 5.46 -6.54
CA VAL A 226 -1.38 5.94 -7.39
C VAL A 226 -0.23 4.93 -7.46
N VAL A 227 0.10 4.26 -6.37
CA VAL A 227 1.25 3.33 -6.33
C VAL A 227 1.09 2.17 -7.32
N PRO A 228 0.00 1.37 -7.29
CA PRO A 228 -0.21 0.29 -8.26
C PRO A 228 -0.30 0.81 -9.70
N MET A 229 -0.96 1.95 -9.94
CA MET A 229 -1.05 2.55 -11.26
C MET A 229 0.34 2.88 -11.83
N LYS A 230 1.22 3.46 -11.00
CA LYS A 230 2.61 3.75 -11.37
C LYS A 230 3.42 2.49 -11.60
N LEU A 231 3.26 1.47 -10.77
CA LEU A 231 3.95 0.18 -10.95
C LEU A 231 3.50 -0.53 -12.23
N ASN A 232 2.22 -0.52 -12.57
CA ASN A 232 1.72 -1.09 -13.82
C ASN A 232 2.39 -0.43 -15.04
N GLY A 233 2.42 0.91 -15.09
CA GLY A 233 3.05 1.62 -16.21
C GLY A 233 4.58 1.45 -16.26
N LEU A 234 5.27 1.63 -15.13
CA LEU A 234 6.73 1.62 -15.08
C LEU A 234 7.36 0.23 -15.12
N LEU A 235 6.67 -0.79 -14.60
CA LEU A 235 7.14 -2.17 -14.67
C LEU A 235 6.48 -2.90 -15.81
N LEU A 236 5.17 -3.12 -15.79
CA LEU A 236 4.54 -4.08 -16.70
C LEU A 236 4.52 -3.57 -18.15
N ASP A 237 3.97 -2.38 -18.38
CA ASP A 237 3.85 -1.83 -19.74
C ASP A 237 5.23 -1.55 -20.34
N THR A 238 6.12 -0.97 -19.53
CA THR A 238 7.49 -0.69 -19.97
C THR A 238 8.28 -1.98 -20.18
N PHE A 239 8.10 -3.02 -19.36
CA PHE A 239 8.76 -4.31 -19.54
C PHE A 239 8.43 -4.94 -20.88
N LEU A 240 7.15 -4.94 -21.28
CA LEU A 240 6.75 -5.50 -22.56
C LEU A 240 7.43 -4.77 -23.73
N ARG A 241 7.42 -3.43 -23.70
CA ARG A 241 8.04 -2.59 -24.73
C ARG A 241 9.56 -2.74 -24.79
N GLU A 242 10.23 -2.74 -23.64
CA GLU A 242 11.69 -2.88 -23.56
C GLU A 242 12.14 -4.29 -23.94
N MET A 243 11.39 -5.32 -23.55
CA MET A 243 11.66 -6.69 -23.98
C MET A 243 11.52 -6.83 -25.49
N GLU A 244 10.44 -6.31 -26.08
CA GLU A 244 10.25 -6.32 -27.53
C GLU A 244 11.41 -5.61 -28.25
N SER A 245 11.75 -4.41 -27.79
CA SER A 245 12.87 -3.61 -28.33
C SER A 245 14.22 -4.35 -28.24
N GLU A 246 14.55 -4.93 -27.09
CA GLU A 246 15.81 -5.65 -26.87
C GLU A 246 15.89 -6.95 -27.68
N LEU A 247 14.77 -7.65 -27.85
CA LEU A 247 14.72 -8.87 -28.66
C LEU A 247 14.84 -8.56 -30.15
N LEU A 248 14.13 -7.54 -30.65
CA LEU A 248 14.23 -7.10 -32.04
C LEU A 248 15.62 -6.52 -32.34
N GLY A 249 16.18 -5.75 -31.41
CA GLY A 249 17.53 -5.19 -31.55
C GLY A 249 18.62 -6.25 -31.55
N ALA A 250 18.41 -7.39 -30.88
CA ALA A 250 19.33 -8.51 -30.88
C ALA A 250 19.18 -9.46 -32.08
N ALA A 251 18.18 -9.27 -32.93
CA ALA A 251 17.90 -10.12 -34.09
C ALA A 251 18.80 -9.79 -35.30
N THR A 252 20.10 -9.61 -35.08
CA THR A 252 21.07 -9.51 -36.19
C THR A 252 21.33 -10.89 -36.78
N ASP A 253 21.64 -10.96 -38.08
CA ASP A 253 21.83 -12.24 -38.79
C ASP A 253 22.88 -13.13 -38.11
N GLU A 254 24.00 -12.54 -37.65
CA GLU A 254 25.05 -13.27 -36.95
C GLU A 254 24.57 -13.82 -35.61
N LYS A 255 23.80 -13.04 -34.86
CA LYS A 255 23.31 -13.44 -33.54
C LYS A 255 22.23 -14.50 -33.65
N VAL A 256 21.34 -14.36 -34.63
CA VAL A 256 20.31 -15.36 -34.94
C VAL A 256 20.97 -16.67 -35.36
N ALA A 257 21.98 -16.64 -36.23
CA ALA A 257 22.73 -17.83 -36.61
C ALA A 257 23.42 -18.51 -35.41
N GLU A 258 24.00 -17.74 -34.49
CA GLU A 258 24.63 -18.25 -33.27
C GLU A 258 23.60 -18.94 -32.34
N LEU A 259 22.45 -18.29 -32.15
CA LEU A 259 21.37 -18.74 -31.27
C LEU A 259 20.64 -19.97 -31.80
N LEU A 260 20.40 -20.03 -33.12
CA LEU A 260 19.67 -21.11 -33.78
C LEU A 260 20.55 -22.29 -34.20
N ARG A 261 21.88 -22.21 -34.02
CA ARG A 261 22.79 -23.32 -34.34
C ARG A 261 22.39 -24.59 -33.57
N GLU A 262 21.97 -25.59 -34.36
CA GLU A 262 21.52 -26.90 -33.87
C GLU A 262 22.58 -27.57 -32.99
N ASP A 263 22.09 -28.38 -32.06
CA ASP A 263 22.94 -29.27 -31.27
C ASP A 263 23.33 -30.49 -32.13
N ALA A 264 24.54 -31.02 -31.94
CA ALA A 264 25.07 -32.14 -32.72
C ALA A 264 24.15 -33.36 -32.63
N ASP A 265 23.60 -33.63 -31.44
CA ASP A 265 22.68 -34.73 -31.19
C ASP A 265 21.35 -34.58 -31.95
N LYS A 266 20.85 -33.33 -32.06
CA LYS A 266 19.64 -33.06 -32.86
C LYS A 266 19.91 -33.21 -34.34
N THR A 267 21.03 -32.70 -34.82
CA THR A 267 21.44 -32.85 -36.21
C THR A 267 21.55 -34.33 -36.57
N ALA A 268 22.20 -35.13 -35.72
CA ALA A 268 22.30 -36.57 -35.90
C ALA A 268 20.93 -37.26 -35.89
N ARG A 269 20.04 -36.91 -34.96
CA ARG A 269 18.68 -37.45 -34.90
C ARG A 269 17.83 -37.06 -36.11
N ARG A 270 17.93 -35.81 -36.56
CA ARG A 270 17.24 -35.31 -37.75
C ARG A 270 17.69 -36.07 -39.00
N LEU A 271 19.00 -36.24 -39.18
CA LEU A 271 19.55 -37.03 -40.28
C LEU A 271 19.12 -38.50 -40.23
N GLN A 272 19.09 -39.10 -39.04
CA GLN A 272 18.59 -40.47 -38.85
C GLN A 272 17.12 -40.61 -39.28
N LEU A 273 16.26 -39.67 -38.84
CA LEU A 273 14.84 -39.68 -39.19
C LEU A 273 14.62 -39.45 -40.69
N LEU A 274 15.36 -38.52 -41.30
CA LEU A 274 15.31 -38.29 -42.75
C LEU A 274 15.70 -39.54 -43.55
N ASN A 275 16.74 -40.26 -43.11
CA ASN A 275 17.14 -41.52 -43.74
C ASN A 275 16.07 -42.61 -43.58
N GLN A 276 15.41 -42.68 -42.42
CA GLN A 276 14.30 -43.61 -42.19
C GLN A 276 13.12 -43.30 -43.12
N VAL A 277 12.71 -42.03 -43.21
CA VAL A 277 11.64 -41.58 -44.12
C VAL A 277 11.98 -41.92 -45.56
N SER A 278 13.19 -41.60 -46.04
CA SER A 278 13.60 -41.93 -47.41
C SER A 278 13.59 -43.44 -47.68
N THR A 279 13.93 -44.25 -46.67
CA THR A 279 13.87 -45.72 -46.80
C THR A 279 12.44 -46.21 -46.89
N PHE A 280 11.53 -45.65 -46.09
CA PHE A 280 10.10 -46.00 -46.14
C PHE A 280 9.44 -45.55 -47.45
N GLU A 281 9.77 -44.36 -47.97
CA GLU A 281 9.29 -43.89 -49.27
C GLU A 281 9.71 -44.82 -50.41
N LYS A 282 10.97 -45.27 -50.41
CA LYS A 282 11.45 -46.27 -51.39
C LYS A 282 10.72 -47.61 -51.24
N GLY A 283 10.49 -48.05 -50.01
CA GLY A 283 9.71 -49.26 -49.73
C GLY A 283 8.28 -49.15 -50.27
N MET A 284 7.65 -48.00 -50.09
CA MET A 284 6.30 -47.71 -50.61
C MET A 284 6.28 -47.76 -52.13
N MET A 285 7.24 -47.13 -52.80
CA MET A 285 7.37 -47.20 -54.27
C MET A 285 7.53 -48.63 -54.78
N ILE A 286 8.29 -49.48 -54.07
CA ILE A 286 8.46 -50.89 -54.45
C ILE A 286 7.14 -51.65 -54.33
N ILE A 287 6.38 -51.43 -53.26
CA ILE A 287 5.06 -52.05 -53.06
C ILE A 287 4.09 -51.60 -54.16
N ASP A 288 4.00 -50.30 -54.43
CA ASP A 288 3.13 -49.77 -55.48
C ASP A 288 3.50 -50.28 -56.88
N MET A 289 4.80 -50.53 -57.13
CA MET A 289 5.27 -51.12 -58.40
C MET A 289 5.08 -52.64 -58.49
N SER A 290 4.76 -53.33 -57.40
CA SER A 290 4.54 -54.79 -57.38
C SER A 290 3.06 -55.19 -57.33
N GLU A 291 2.13 -54.23 -57.30
CA GLU A 291 0.69 -54.44 -57.52
C GLU A 291 0.25 -54.33 -59.00
N PHE A 292 1.20 -54.20 -59.95
CA PHE A 292 1.00 -54.34 -61.40
C PHE A 292 1.69 -55.59 -61.95
#